data_AF-A0A5T6HAU6-F1
#
_entry.id   AF-A0A5T6HAU6-F1
#
_cell.length_a   1.000
_cell.length_b   1.000
_cell.length_c   1.000
_cell.angle_alpha   90.00
_cell.angle_beta   90.00
_cell.angle_gamma   90.00
#
_symmetry.space_group_name_H-M   'P 1'
#
loop_
_entity.id
_entity.type
_entity.pdbx_description
1 polymer ?
#
loop_
_entity_poly.entity_id
_entity_poly.type
_entity_poly.pdbx_seq_one_letter_code
_entity_poly.pdbx_strand_id
1 'polypeptide(L)'
;MNNLKTQLLAPERDAYPVTILGADVFIRRLTSYEIEEYDEKQSQLRTDKNLTGMALSTASFILSAIVSEEGIPVPATDLPAPDELLKARSNASLIEALQTIQRHSWGTLEDAKKN
;
A
#
# COMPACT_ATOMS: atom_id res chain seq x y z
N MET A 1 -15.30 -18.40 23.89
CA MET A 1 -15.35 -19.30 22.72
C MET A 1 -14.53 -18.67 21.61
N ASN A 2 -13.28 -19.10 21.41
CA ASN A 2 -12.46 -18.66 20.28
C ASN A 2 -12.98 -19.33 19.01
N ASN A 3 -13.78 -18.61 18.23
CA ASN A 3 -14.25 -19.10 16.95
C ASN A 3 -13.09 -19.08 15.95
N LEU A 4 -12.65 -20.24 15.46
CA LEU A 4 -11.53 -20.37 14.53
C LEU A 4 -11.68 -19.43 13.32
N LYS A 5 -12.91 -19.26 12.80
CA LYS A 5 -13.21 -18.32 11.71
C LYS A 5 -12.79 -16.89 12.05
N THR A 6 -13.09 -16.40 13.26
CA THR A 6 -12.73 -15.04 13.67
C THR A 6 -11.21 -14.86 13.78
N GLN A 7 -10.49 -15.89 14.21
CA GLN A 7 -9.02 -15.83 14.30
C GLN A 7 -8.37 -15.84 12.90
N LEU A 8 -8.90 -16.62 11.96
CA LEU A 8 -8.38 -16.70 10.59
C LEU A 8 -8.72 -15.46 9.75
N LEU A 9 -9.79 -14.75 10.09
CA LEU A 9 -10.22 -13.50 9.41
C LEU A 9 -9.77 -12.24 10.15
N ALA A 10 -9.01 -12.37 11.24
CA ALA A 10 -8.49 -11.21 11.94
C ALA A 10 -7.48 -10.50 11.02
N PRO A 11 -7.55 -9.15 10.91
CA PRO A 11 -6.62 -8.40 10.08
C PRO A 11 -5.19 -8.59 10.60
N GLU A 12 -4.25 -8.73 9.68
CA GLU A 12 -2.83 -8.74 10.01
C GLU A 12 -2.46 -7.39 10.63
N ARG A 13 -1.97 -7.42 11.88
CA ARG A 13 -1.48 -6.24 12.59
C ARG A 13 0.03 -6.10 12.36
N ASP A 14 0.40 -5.95 11.10
CA ASP A 14 1.79 -5.75 10.69
C ASP A 14 2.07 -4.25 10.57
N ALA A 15 3.13 -3.80 11.25
CA ALA A 15 3.64 -2.44 11.15
C ALA A 15 5.14 -2.50 10.86
N TYR A 16 5.50 -2.33 9.60
CA TYR A 16 6.89 -2.36 9.17
C TYR A 16 7.41 -0.92 8.98
N PRO A 17 8.43 -0.50 9.74
CA PRO A 17 8.99 0.84 9.61
C PRO A 17 9.74 0.97 8.28
N VAL A 18 9.39 1.98 7.50
CA VAL A 18 10.01 2.26 6.21
C VAL A 18 10.00 3.75 5.92
N THR A 19 11.03 4.22 5.22
CA THR A 19 11.06 5.58 4.70
C THR A 19 10.53 5.57 3.27
N ILE A 20 9.33 6.14 3.05
CA ILE A 20 8.80 6.38 1.71
C ILE A 20 8.50 7.86 1.54
N LEU A 21 8.73 8.38 0.34
CA LEU A 21 8.44 9.77 0.01
C LEU A 21 9.15 10.81 0.92
N GLY A 22 10.26 10.41 1.56
CA GLY A 22 11.02 11.25 2.48
C GLY A 22 10.42 11.37 3.88
N ALA A 23 9.42 10.56 4.23
CA ALA A 23 8.85 10.46 5.56
C ALA A 23 9.05 9.05 6.14
N ASP A 24 9.40 8.97 7.42
CA ASP A 24 9.43 7.72 8.16
C ASP A 24 7.99 7.35 8.57
N VAL A 25 7.50 6.24 8.03
CA VAL A 25 6.13 5.76 8.24
C VAL A 25 6.15 4.26 8.52
N PHE A 26 5.02 3.72 8.95
CA PHE A 26 4.82 2.28 9.02
C PHE A 26 3.92 1.85 7.87
N ILE A 27 4.24 0.72 7.26
CA ILE A 27 3.40 0.08 6.24
C ILE A 27 2.93 -1.28 6.72
N ARG A 28 1.75 -1.69 6.26
CA ARG A 28 1.23 -3.06 6.45
C ARG A 28 1.40 -3.87 5.18
N ARG A 29 1.29 -5.19 5.31
CA ARG A 29 1.05 -6.07 4.17
C ARG A 29 -0.35 -5.85 3.60
N LEU A 30 -0.42 -5.86 2.28
CA LEU A 30 -1.68 -5.80 1.55
C LEU A 30 -2.22 -7.22 1.34
N THR A 31 -3.53 -7.36 1.42
CA THR A 31 -4.17 -8.63 1.11
C THR A 31 -4.07 -8.94 -0.39
N SER A 32 -4.13 -10.22 -0.76
CA SER A 32 -4.15 -10.63 -2.17
C SER A 32 -5.28 -9.96 -2.95
N TYR A 33 -6.43 -9.74 -2.30
CA TYR A 33 -7.57 -9.05 -2.89
C TYR A 33 -7.26 -7.58 -3.23
N GLU A 34 -6.63 -6.85 -2.30
CA GLU A 34 -6.27 -5.44 -2.54
C GLU A 34 -5.25 -5.28 -3.68
N ILE A 35 -4.31 -6.22 -3.79
CA ILE A 35 -3.32 -6.21 -4.87
C ILE A 35 -3.98 -6.48 -6.21
N GLU A 36 -4.88 -7.47 -6.28
CA GLU A 36 -5.61 -7.82 -7.50
C GLU A 36 -6.56 -6.68 -7.93
N GLU A 37 -7.32 -6.11 -6.99
CA GLU A 37 -8.20 -4.97 -7.26
C GLU A 37 -7.42 -3.77 -7.82
N TYR A 38 -6.23 -3.52 -7.29
CA TYR A 38 -5.35 -2.48 -7.81
C TYR A 38 -4.88 -2.76 -9.24
N ASP A 39 -4.45 -3.99 -9.55
CA ASP A 39 -4.00 -4.38 -10.89
C ASP A 39 -5.14 -4.28 -11.92
N GLU A 40 -6.32 -4.80 -11.58
CA GLU A 40 -7.52 -4.71 -12.41
C GLU A 40 -7.88 -3.25 -12.71
N LYS A 41 -7.86 -2.40 -11.68
CA LYS A 41 -8.13 -0.97 -11.83
C LYS A 41 -7.09 -0.28 -12.70
N GLN A 42 -5.80 -0.59 -12.53
CA GLN A 42 -4.74 -0.05 -13.38
C GLN A 42 -4.89 -0.50 -14.84
N SER A 43 -5.27 -1.76 -15.07
CA SER A 43 -5.52 -2.31 -16.40
C SER A 43 -6.70 -1.61 -17.10
N GLN A 44 -7.80 -1.37 -16.37
CA GLN A 44 -8.94 -0.64 -16.88
C GLN A 44 -8.60 0.81 -17.23
N LEU A 45 -7.93 1.53 -16.32
CA LEU A 45 -7.52 2.92 -16.54
C LEU A 45 -6.53 3.07 -17.70
N ARG A 46 -5.65 2.07 -17.89
CA ARG A 46 -4.73 2.01 -19.03
C ARG A 46 -5.48 1.83 -20.35
N THR A 47 -6.51 0.97 -20.36
CA THR A 47 -7.39 0.75 -21.52
C THR A 47 -8.13 2.03 -21.91
N ASP A 48 -8.60 2.77 -20.91
CA ASP A 48 -9.28 4.07 -21.07
C ASP A 48 -8.31 5.22 -21.41
N LYS A 49 -6.99 4.97 -21.45
CA LYS A 49 -5.93 5.97 -21.61
C LYS A 49 -5.98 7.08 -20.56
N ASN A 50 -6.54 6.79 -19.39
CA ASN A 50 -6.70 7.75 -18.30
C ASN A 50 -5.47 7.76 -17.39
N LEU A 51 -4.40 8.40 -17.86
CA LEU A 51 -3.12 8.49 -17.15
C LEU A 51 -3.23 9.18 -15.79
N THR A 52 -4.07 10.22 -15.68
CA THR A 52 -4.32 10.91 -14.40
C THR A 52 -5.01 9.98 -13.40
N GLY A 53 -5.99 9.21 -13.86
CA GLY A 53 -6.66 8.21 -13.04
C GLY A 53 -5.71 7.12 -12.55
N MET A 54 -4.77 6.67 -13.39
CA MET A 54 -3.74 5.71 -13.00
C MET A 54 -2.88 6.27 -11.85
N ALA A 55 -2.39 7.50 -11.99
CA ALA A 55 -1.57 8.15 -10.97
C ALA A 55 -2.36 8.35 -9.66
N LEU A 56 -3.62 8.79 -9.73
CA LEU A 56 -4.49 8.94 -8.56
C LEU A 56 -4.71 7.61 -7.85
N SER A 57 -4.98 6.55 -8.62
CA SER A 57 -5.15 5.21 -8.05
C SER A 57 -3.88 4.70 -7.39
N THR A 58 -2.70 4.98 -7.95
CA THR A 58 -1.41 4.64 -7.32
C THR A 58 -1.20 5.42 -6.04
N ALA A 59 -1.47 6.73 -6.02
CA ALA A 59 -1.37 7.55 -4.83
C ALA A 59 -2.31 7.06 -3.71
N SER A 60 -3.58 6.78 -4.02
CA SER A 60 -4.53 6.18 -3.09
C SER A 60 -4.05 4.84 -2.53
N PHE A 61 -3.49 3.99 -3.38
CA PHE A 61 -3.01 2.67 -2.97
C PHE A 61 -1.83 2.77 -2.01
N ILE A 62 -0.88 3.68 -2.28
CA ILE A 62 0.24 3.96 -1.37
C ILE A 62 -0.27 4.41 0.00
N LEU A 63 -1.22 5.35 0.03
CA LEU A 63 -1.78 5.89 1.27
C LEU A 63 -2.55 4.82 2.07
N SER A 64 -3.27 3.91 1.41
CA SER A 64 -3.99 2.79 2.06
C SER A 64 -3.07 1.78 2.76
N ALA A 65 -1.82 1.69 2.31
CA ALA A 65 -0.82 0.82 2.92
C ALA A 65 -0.18 1.42 4.18
N ILE A 66 -0.32 2.73 4.41
CA ILE A 66 0.27 3.41 5.57
C ILE A 66 -0.59 3.13 6.81
N VAL A 67 0.10 2.73 7.87
CA VAL A 67 -0.49 2.42 9.18
C VAL A 67 0.26 3.19 10.28
N SER A 68 -0.37 3.30 11.44
CA SER A 68 0.30 3.73 12.66
C SER A 68 1.29 2.66 13.16
N GLU A 69 2.12 3.00 14.15
CA GLU A 69 3.06 2.08 14.80
C GLU A 69 2.40 0.80 15.36
N GLU A 70 1.10 0.86 15.69
CA GLU A 70 0.32 -0.27 16.18
C GLU A 70 -0.26 -1.17 15.05
N GLY A 71 0.05 -0.87 13.78
CA GLY A 71 -0.48 -1.60 12.61
C GLY A 71 -1.94 -1.26 12.30
N ILE A 72 -2.43 -0.13 12.81
CA ILE A 72 -3.79 0.36 12.62
C ILE A 72 -3.80 1.33 11.43
N PRO A 73 -4.78 1.24 10.50
CA PRO A 73 -4.91 2.20 9.40
C PRO A 73 -4.94 3.65 9.91
N VAL A 74 -4.10 4.50 9.33
CA VAL A 74 -4.11 5.93 9.68
C VAL A 74 -5.42 6.54 9.19
N PRO A 75 -6.12 7.33 10.03
CA PRO A 75 -7.33 8.02 9.60
C PRO A 75 -7.05 8.95 8.41
N ALA A 76 -7.99 9.03 7.48
CA ALA A 76 -7.83 9.84 6.26
C ALA A 76 -7.63 11.35 6.54
N THR A 77 -7.96 11.83 7.74
CA THR A 77 -7.70 13.22 8.18
C THR A 77 -6.23 13.52 8.42
N ASP A 78 -5.43 12.49 8.69
CA ASP A 78 -4.02 12.58 9.04
C ASP A 78 -3.11 12.21 7.84
N LEU A 79 -3.72 11.88 6.70
CA LEU A 79 -3.05 11.61 5.44
C LEU A 79 -3.38 12.69 4.41
N PRO A 80 -2.46 13.03 3.50
CA PRO A 80 -2.76 13.92 2.38
C PRO A 80 -3.79 13.29 1.44
N ALA A 81 -4.55 14.10 0.72
CA ALA A 81 -5.38 13.57 -0.35
C ALA A 81 -4.52 13.03 -1.50
N PRO A 82 -5.00 12.04 -2.28
CA PRO A 82 -4.25 11.48 -3.40
C PRO A 82 -3.81 12.54 -4.42
N ASP A 83 -4.65 13.55 -4.69
CA ASP A 83 -4.32 14.62 -5.62
C ASP A 83 -3.26 15.59 -5.06
N GLU A 84 -3.28 15.86 -3.76
CA GLU A 84 -2.26 16.65 -3.07
C GLU A 84 -0.91 15.95 -3.14
N LEU A 85 -0.91 14.62 -2.94
CA LEU A 85 0.28 13.81 -3.05
C LEU A 85 0.87 13.83 -4.46
N LEU A 86 0.03 13.74 -5.49
CA LEU A 86 0.46 13.84 -6.89
C LEU A 86 1.05 15.21 -7.24
N LYS A 87 0.54 16.29 -6.67
CA LYS A 87 1.08 17.65 -6.87
C LYS A 87 2.40 17.85 -6.15
N ALA A 88 2.61 17.17 -5.02
CA ALA A 88 3.78 17.33 -4.17
C ALA A 88 4.96 16.43 -4.55
N ARG A 89 4.72 15.27 -5.19
CA ARG A 89 5.76 14.24 -5.44
C ARG A 89 5.92 13.94 -6.92
N SER A 90 7.16 13.68 -7.32
CA SER A 90 7.47 13.23 -8.69
C SER A 90 6.93 11.81 -8.92
N ASN A 91 6.56 11.51 -10.16
CA ASN A 91 6.10 10.17 -10.55
C ASN A 91 7.11 9.08 -10.17
N ALA A 92 8.42 9.34 -10.34
CA ALA A 92 9.48 8.41 -9.94
C ALA A 92 9.36 8.01 -8.45
N SER A 93 9.21 8.99 -7.55
CA SER A 93 9.09 8.73 -6.11
C SER A 93 7.83 7.93 -5.75
N LEU A 94 6.74 8.10 -6.49
CA LEU A 94 5.51 7.31 -6.29
C LEU A 94 5.70 5.86 -6.73
N ILE A 95 6.38 5.63 -7.85
CA ILE A 95 6.72 4.29 -8.31
C ILE A 95 7.67 3.60 -7.32
N GLU A 96 8.68 4.30 -6.81
CA GLU A 96 9.57 3.77 -5.78
C GLU A 96 8.81 3.38 -4.51
N ALA A 97 7.92 4.25 -4.01
CA ALA A 97 7.08 3.96 -2.85
C ALA A 97 6.16 2.74 -3.09
N LEU A 98 5.51 2.67 -4.26
CA LEU A 98 4.69 1.54 -4.65
C LEU A 98 5.49 0.23 -4.67
N GLN A 99 6.67 0.24 -5.27
CA GLN A 99 7.55 -0.94 -5.34
C GLN A 99 7.96 -1.43 -3.95
N THR A 100 8.27 -0.51 -3.04
CA THR A 100 8.59 -0.82 -1.64
C THR A 100 7.42 -1.52 -0.95
N ILE A 101 6.20 -0.99 -1.10
CA ILE A 101 4.99 -1.58 -0.52
C ILE A 101 4.67 -2.96 -1.12
N GLN A 102 4.78 -3.09 -2.45
CA GLN A 102 4.55 -4.36 -3.14
C GLN A 102 5.58 -5.42 -2.73
N ARG A 103 6.86 -5.04 -2.62
CA ARG A 103 7.93 -5.94 -2.15
C ARG A 103 7.69 -6.42 -0.72
N HIS A 104 7.22 -5.54 0.16
CA HIS A 104 6.84 -5.92 1.53
C HIS A 104 5.65 -6.87 1.56
N SER A 105 4.65 -6.62 0.72
CA SER A 105 3.40 -7.39 0.68
C SER A 105 3.55 -8.77 0.04
N TRP A 106 4.36 -8.91 -1.02
CA TRP A 106 4.63 -10.20 -1.67
C TRP A 106 5.59 -11.09 -0.88
N GLY A 107 6.20 -10.56 0.17
CA GLY A 107 7.33 -11.18 0.86
C GLY A 107 8.57 -11.06 -0.02
N THR A 108 9.62 -10.41 0.50
CA THR A 108 10.94 -10.58 -0.08
C THR A 108 11.29 -12.06 -0.06
N LEU A 109 11.27 -12.67 -1.25
CA LEU A 109 11.92 -13.95 -1.56
C LEU A 109 13.39 -14.00 -1.07
N GLU A 110 13.97 -12.84 -0.73
CA GLU A 110 15.33 -12.65 -0.25
C GLU A 110 15.53 -13.07 1.22
N ASP A 111 14.50 -13.07 2.07
CA ASP A 111 14.60 -13.55 3.47
C ASP A 111 14.36 -15.06 3.59
N ALA A 112 13.71 -15.67 2.58
CA ALA A 112 13.45 -17.11 2.52
C ALA A 112 14.70 -17.97 2.18
N LYS A 113 15.88 -17.36 1.99
CA LYS A 113 17.15 -18.06 1.70
C LYS A 113 18.14 -18.12 2.86
N LYS A 114 17.75 -17.64 4.05
CA LYS A 114 18.56 -17.76 5.28
C LYS A 114 17.82 -18.55 6.36
N ASN A 115 17.49 -19.81 6.10
CA ASN A 115 17.37 -20.85 7.14
C ASN A 115 17.61 -22.22 6.52
#